data_AF-A0A0U3Q2I3-F1
#
_entry.id   AF-A0A0U3Q2I3-F1
#
_cell.length_a   1.000
_cell.length_b   1.000
_cell.length_c   1.000
_cell.angle_alpha   90.00
_cell.angle_beta   90.00
_cell.angle_gamma   90.00
#
_symmetry.space_group_name_H-M   'P 1'
#
loop_
_entity.id
_entity.type
_entity.pdbx_description
1 polymer ?
#
loop_
_entity_poly.entity_id
_entity_poly.type
_entity_poly.pdbx_seq_one_letter_code
_entity_poly.pdbx_strand_id
1 'polypeptide(L)'
;MIEILQWSTLTVCGLVAVARVPSAVRGRNRTLFYIFALMTLAILLSIQAPYLAIDQALGGVNVANLLLRFVIFAAIFFVGIRVTRGFGADDAYRLLAGRIGMAVLGLTSLMVVVVFLMMDTAGSSAGMGSVSAKDARHGLLAEYYGAAGRAYPAYVSLVLLPAMVRACRSTFPLLVRVAAFLLALGAVAIGASLLFPALPPALNSVEFVINYTAVLCFVIGLALIWVAKLRSGQNEPRQKTSTAK
;
A
#
# COMPACT_ATOMS: atom_id res chain seq x y z
N MET A 1 7.11 -16.33 -13.80
CA MET A 1 6.43 -15.04 -14.06
C MET A 1 6.15 -14.27 -12.77
N ILE A 2 5.47 -14.86 -11.78
CA ILE A 2 5.14 -14.20 -10.50
C ILE A 2 6.42 -13.74 -9.77
N GLU A 3 7.42 -14.59 -9.60
CA GLU A 3 8.67 -14.21 -8.93
C GLU A 3 9.35 -12.97 -9.55
N ILE A 4 9.44 -12.91 -10.89
CA ILE A 4 10.00 -11.75 -11.60
C ILE A 4 9.23 -10.48 -11.27
N LEU A 5 7.89 -10.55 -11.19
CA LEU A 5 7.04 -9.43 -10.81
C LEU A 5 7.30 -9.00 -9.36
N GLN A 6 7.43 -9.95 -8.42
CA GLN A 6 7.68 -9.62 -7.01
C GLN A 6 9.04 -8.95 -6.82
N TRP A 7 10.11 -9.53 -7.40
CA TRP A 7 11.47 -9.01 -7.30
C TRP A 7 11.66 -7.68 -8.04
N SER A 8 11.04 -7.50 -9.20
CA SER A 8 11.05 -6.20 -9.90
C SER A 8 10.31 -5.14 -9.09
N THR A 9 9.15 -5.46 -8.51
CA THR A 9 8.40 -4.54 -7.64
C THR A 9 9.22 -4.17 -6.40
N LEU A 10 9.87 -5.15 -5.77
CA LEU A 10 10.78 -4.91 -4.63
C LEU A 10 11.92 -3.97 -5.01
N THR A 11 12.55 -4.23 -6.16
CA THR A 11 13.67 -3.44 -6.66
C THR A 11 13.24 -2.00 -6.93
N VAL A 12 12.13 -1.79 -7.64
CA VAL A 12 11.60 -0.45 -7.93
C VAL A 12 11.25 0.28 -6.63
N CYS A 13 10.53 -0.36 -5.70
CA CYS A 13 10.19 0.25 -4.42
C CYS A 13 11.43 0.59 -3.59
N GLY A 14 12.38 -0.34 -3.51
CA GLY A 14 13.64 -0.19 -2.78
C GLY A 14 14.49 0.96 -3.34
N LEU A 15 14.68 1.02 -4.66
CA LEU A 15 15.43 2.11 -5.30
C LEU A 15 14.77 3.47 -5.05
N VAL A 16 13.44 3.55 -5.15
CA VAL A 16 12.71 4.78 -4.86
C VAL A 16 12.84 5.16 -3.38
N ALA A 17 12.78 4.20 -2.45
CA ALA A 17 12.98 4.45 -1.03
C ALA A 17 14.40 4.98 -0.74
N VAL A 18 15.43 4.34 -1.30
CA VAL A 18 16.84 4.75 -1.16
C VAL A 18 17.07 6.16 -1.70
N ALA A 19 16.51 6.48 -2.87
CA ALA A 19 16.58 7.83 -3.44
C ALA A 19 15.98 8.92 -2.52
N ARG A 20 15.13 8.56 -1.54
CA ARG A 20 14.55 9.49 -0.56
C ARG A 20 15.34 9.65 0.73
N VAL A 21 16.32 8.78 1.01
CA VAL A 21 17.12 8.83 2.24
C VAL A 21 17.72 10.23 2.47
N PRO A 22 18.34 10.91 1.48
CA PRO A 22 18.90 12.24 1.70
C PRO A 22 17.85 13.28 2.10
N SER A 23 16.64 13.19 1.54
CA SER A 23 15.54 14.09 1.89
C SER A 23 15.00 13.82 3.30
N ALA A 24 14.89 12.54 3.67
CA ALA A 24 14.40 12.11 4.98
C ALA A 24 15.34 12.54 6.12
N VAL A 25 16.66 12.35 5.93
CA VAL A 25 17.70 12.78 6.87
C VAL A 25 17.67 14.31 7.04
N ARG A 26 17.46 15.06 5.96
CA ARG A 26 17.30 16.52 5.99
C ARG A 26 15.95 17.00 6.53
N GLY A 27 15.08 16.10 7.02
CA GLY A 27 13.77 16.44 7.59
C GLY A 27 12.68 16.78 6.57
N ARG A 28 12.96 16.74 5.26
CA ARG A 28 12.03 17.14 4.21
C ARG A 28 11.31 15.92 3.63
N ASN A 29 9.98 15.98 3.54
CA ASN A 29 9.14 14.93 2.94
C ASN A 29 9.31 13.53 3.59
N ARG A 30 9.52 13.45 4.91
CA ARG A 30 9.69 12.17 5.64
C ARG A 30 8.56 11.17 5.38
N THR A 31 7.32 11.63 5.23
CA THR A 31 6.16 10.78 4.93
C THR A 31 6.34 9.98 3.63
N LEU A 32 6.92 10.56 2.57
CA LEU A 32 7.14 9.82 1.32
C LEU A 32 8.19 8.71 1.50
N PHE A 33 9.25 8.98 2.26
CA PHE A 33 10.24 7.95 2.60
C PHE A 33 9.59 6.80 3.36
N TYR A 34 8.78 7.09 4.40
CA TYR A 34 8.09 6.06 5.17
C TYR A 34 7.12 5.26 4.31
N ILE A 35 6.38 5.89 3.39
CA ILE A 35 5.52 5.17 2.44
C ILE A 35 6.35 4.16 1.65
N PHE A 36 7.42 4.59 0.97
CA PHE A 36 8.21 3.68 0.15
C PHE A 36 8.92 2.61 1.00
N ALA A 37 9.43 2.96 2.18
CA ALA A 37 10.06 1.99 3.09
C ALA A 37 9.06 0.93 3.58
N LEU A 38 7.85 1.32 3.96
CA LEU A 38 6.80 0.38 4.37
C LEU A 38 6.34 -0.49 3.21
N MET A 39 6.20 0.07 2.00
CA MET A 39 5.85 -0.70 0.81
C MET A 39 6.95 -1.71 0.44
N THR A 40 8.23 -1.31 0.53
CA THR A 40 9.37 -2.22 0.34
C THR A 40 9.36 -3.35 1.38
N LEU A 41 9.14 -3.02 2.66
CA LEU A 41 9.03 -4.03 3.71
C LEU A 41 7.84 -4.97 3.48
N ALA A 42 6.69 -4.45 3.05
CA ALA A 42 5.52 -5.26 2.72
C ALA A 42 5.80 -6.23 1.57
N ILE A 43 6.47 -5.77 0.51
CA ILE A 43 6.85 -6.65 -0.61
C ILE A 43 7.87 -7.68 -0.16
N LEU A 44 8.87 -7.30 0.64
CA LEU A 44 9.87 -8.22 1.18
C LEU A 44 9.21 -9.34 1.98
N LEU A 45 8.29 -9.00 2.89
CA LEU A 45 7.52 -9.97 3.67
C LEU A 45 6.48 -10.73 2.84
N SER A 46 6.25 -10.36 1.58
CA SER A 46 5.36 -11.07 0.66
C SER A 46 6.08 -12.05 -0.27
N ILE A 47 7.42 -12.06 -0.28
CA ILE A 47 8.22 -13.03 -1.05
C ILE A 47 8.58 -14.20 -0.14
N GLN A 48 8.42 -15.42 -0.64
CA GLN A 48 8.53 -16.63 0.18
C GLN A 48 9.89 -16.78 0.89
N ALA A 49 11.00 -16.66 0.17
CA ALA A 49 12.34 -16.83 0.75
C ALA A 49 12.64 -15.87 1.93
N PRO A 50 12.56 -14.54 1.77
CA PRO A 50 12.77 -13.61 2.89
C PRO A 50 11.70 -13.74 3.96
N TYR A 51 10.44 -14.02 3.61
CA TYR A 51 9.39 -14.27 4.60
C TYR A 51 9.74 -15.43 5.53
N LEU A 52 10.13 -16.58 4.98
CA LEU A 52 10.44 -17.77 5.78
C LEU A 52 11.61 -17.51 6.72
N ALA A 53 12.68 -16.86 6.25
CA ALA A 53 13.82 -16.51 7.08
C ALA A 53 13.44 -15.60 8.25
N ILE A 54 12.63 -14.57 7.99
CA ILE A 54 12.19 -13.63 9.03
C ILE A 54 11.20 -14.31 9.99
N ASP A 55 10.24 -15.07 9.48
CA ASP A 55 9.23 -15.71 10.32
C ASP A 55 9.82 -16.79 11.22
N GLN A 56 10.78 -17.59 10.71
CA GLN A 56 11.51 -18.56 11.52
C GLN A 56 12.29 -17.89 12.64
N ALA A 57 12.94 -16.74 12.37
CA ALA A 57 13.61 -15.95 13.40
C ALA A 57 12.65 -15.38 14.46
N LEU A 58 11.37 -15.18 14.10
CA LEU A 58 10.30 -14.73 15.00
C LEU A 58 9.56 -15.90 15.70
N GLY A 59 10.04 -17.13 15.56
CA GLY A 59 9.49 -18.32 16.23
C GLY A 59 8.67 -19.25 15.33
N GLY A 60 8.55 -18.96 14.02
CA GLY A 60 8.00 -19.89 13.02
C GLY A 60 6.48 -20.09 13.09
N VAL A 61 5.76 -19.10 13.61
CA VAL A 61 4.30 -19.15 13.87
C VAL A 61 3.51 -18.14 13.02
N ASN A 62 4.04 -17.73 11.86
CA ASN A 62 3.44 -16.75 10.94
C ASN A 62 3.23 -15.35 11.53
N VAL A 63 3.96 -14.97 12.58
CA VAL A 63 3.94 -13.60 13.13
C VAL A 63 4.40 -12.59 12.07
N ALA A 64 5.29 -12.99 11.16
CA ALA A 64 5.67 -12.15 10.03
C ALA A 64 4.47 -11.79 9.13
N ASN A 65 3.47 -12.69 9.02
CA ASN A 65 2.25 -12.42 8.26
C ASN A 65 1.37 -11.39 8.96
N LEU A 66 1.21 -11.51 10.27
CA LEU A 66 0.46 -10.55 11.07
C LEU A 66 1.11 -9.17 10.98
N LEU A 67 2.44 -9.11 11.11
CA LEU A 67 3.21 -7.88 10.94
C LEU A 67 3.02 -7.27 9.55
N LEU A 68 3.07 -8.10 8.50
CA LEU A 68 2.83 -7.66 7.11
C LEU A 68 1.47 -6.95 6.98
N ARG A 69 0.39 -7.45 7.60
CA ARG A 69 -0.93 -6.80 7.56
C ARG A 69 -0.87 -5.38 8.13
N PHE A 70 -0.22 -5.21 9.29
CA PHE A 70 -0.08 -3.90 9.91
C PHE A 70 0.83 -2.95 9.12
N VAL A 71 1.90 -3.49 8.50
CA VAL A 71 2.75 -2.71 7.60
C VAL A 71 1.95 -2.20 6.40
N ILE A 72 1.09 -3.03 5.80
CA ILE A 72 0.20 -2.63 4.71
C ILE A 72 -0.81 -1.57 5.17
N PHE A 73 -1.42 -1.74 6.35
CA PHE A 73 -2.36 -0.76 6.90
C PHE A 73 -1.69 0.60 7.14
N ALA A 74 -0.49 0.60 7.70
CA ALA A 74 0.29 1.82 7.89
C ALA A 74 0.67 2.46 6.55
N ALA A 75 1.15 1.66 5.59
CA ALA A 75 1.55 2.15 4.27
C ALA A 75 0.38 2.83 3.56
N ILE A 76 -0.78 2.15 3.45
CA ILE A 76 -1.94 2.69 2.75
C ILE A 76 -2.54 3.90 3.47
N PHE A 77 -2.49 3.95 4.81
CA PHE A 77 -2.89 5.12 5.58
C PHE A 77 -2.03 6.35 5.24
N PHE A 78 -0.70 6.20 5.23
CA PHE A 78 0.19 7.29 4.86
C PHE A 78 0.02 7.72 3.40
N VAL A 79 -0.18 6.76 2.48
CA VAL A 79 -0.56 7.05 1.09
C VAL A 79 -1.83 7.89 1.06
N GLY A 80 -2.87 7.51 1.80
CA GLY A 80 -4.12 8.24 1.84
C GLY A 80 -3.98 9.66 2.38
N ILE A 81 -3.25 9.87 3.47
CA ILE A 81 -2.93 11.22 3.98
C ILE A 81 -2.19 12.04 2.91
N ARG A 82 -1.23 11.43 2.21
CA ARG A 82 -0.44 12.14 1.21
C ARG A 82 -1.26 12.52 -0.01
N VAL A 83 -2.11 11.61 -0.49
CA VAL A 83 -2.97 11.81 -1.66
C VAL A 83 -4.03 12.86 -1.37
N THR A 84 -4.72 12.78 -0.22
CA THR A 84 -5.74 13.76 0.18
C THR A 84 -5.16 15.17 0.26
N ARG A 85 -4.01 15.33 0.93
CA ARG A 85 -3.30 16.63 0.99
C ARG A 85 -2.76 17.07 -0.36
N GLY A 86 -2.35 16.13 -1.21
CA GLY A 86 -1.83 16.43 -2.55
C GLY A 86 -2.90 16.95 -3.52
N PHE A 87 -4.14 16.49 -3.36
CA PHE A 87 -5.28 16.89 -4.21
C PHE A 87 -6.26 17.85 -3.52
N GLY A 88 -5.99 18.31 -2.30
CA GLY A 88 -6.87 19.21 -1.54
C GLY A 88 -8.23 18.59 -1.21
N ALA A 89 -8.27 17.30 -0.91
CA ALA A 89 -9.51 16.56 -0.64
C ALA A 89 -9.76 16.46 0.88
N ASP A 90 -10.20 17.55 1.50
CA ASP A 90 -10.38 17.65 2.95
C ASP A 90 -11.46 16.70 3.49
N ASP A 91 -12.51 16.43 2.70
CA ASP A 91 -13.55 15.47 3.08
C ASP A 91 -12.99 14.05 3.20
N ALA A 92 -12.21 13.63 2.20
CA ALA A 92 -11.53 12.34 2.22
C ALA A 92 -10.48 12.28 3.33
N TYR A 93 -9.78 13.38 3.63
CA TYR A 93 -8.86 13.44 4.76
C TYR A 93 -9.59 13.23 6.09
N ARG A 94 -10.75 13.87 6.29
CA ARG A 94 -11.60 13.69 7.47
C ARG A 94 -12.14 12.27 7.60
N LEU A 95 -12.51 11.64 6.49
CA LEU A 95 -12.94 10.25 6.49
C LEU A 95 -11.79 9.30 6.88
N LEU A 96 -10.57 9.54 6.42
CA LEU A 96 -9.41 8.68 6.70
C LEU A 96 -8.78 8.90 8.08
N ALA A 97 -8.52 10.15 8.46
CA ALA A 97 -7.79 10.51 9.67
C ALA A 97 -8.71 10.94 10.83
N GLY A 98 -10.02 11.09 10.58
CA GLY A 98 -11.01 11.37 11.60
C GLY A 98 -11.48 10.11 12.33
N ARG A 99 -12.52 10.27 13.16
CA ARG A 99 -13.07 9.20 14.01
C ARG A 99 -13.49 7.97 13.21
N ILE A 100 -14.10 8.17 12.03
CA ILE A 100 -14.58 7.07 11.19
C ILE A 100 -13.40 6.23 10.70
N GLY A 101 -12.40 6.83 10.05
CA GLY A 101 -11.25 6.10 9.54
C GLY A 101 -10.42 5.41 10.63
N MET A 102 -10.28 6.04 11.80
CA MET A 102 -9.63 5.41 12.96
C MET A 102 -10.44 4.25 13.53
N ALA A 103 -11.78 4.35 13.56
CA ALA A 103 -12.66 3.26 13.97
C ALA A 103 -12.59 2.09 12.97
N VAL A 104 -12.60 2.36 11.66
CA VAL A 104 -12.44 1.33 10.63
C VAL A 104 -11.07 0.66 10.77
N LEU A 105 -9.98 1.42 10.90
CA LEU A 105 -8.63 0.89 11.13
C LEU A 105 -8.58 0.00 12.38
N GLY A 106 -9.15 0.47 13.49
CA GLY A 106 -9.19 -0.28 14.75
C GLY A 106 -9.99 -1.58 14.63
N LEU A 107 -11.17 -1.52 14.01
CA LEU A 107 -12.03 -2.68 13.80
C LEU A 107 -11.39 -3.72 12.90
N THR A 108 -10.83 -3.31 11.75
CA THR A 108 -10.14 -4.24 10.84
C THR A 108 -8.88 -4.81 11.47
N SER A 109 -8.14 -4.02 12.25
CA SER A 109 -6.98 -4.48 13.01
C SER A 109 -7.38 -5.55 14.02
N LEU A 110 -8.45 -5.30 14.79
CA LEU A 110 -8.99 -6.25 15.75
C LEU A 110 -9.42 -7.54 15.07
N MET A 111 -10.15 -7.45 13.94
CA MET A 111 -10.56 -8.63 13.17
C MET A 111 -9.36 -9.46 12.71
N VAL A 112 -8.31 -8.83 12.17
CA VAL A 112 -7.10 -9.53 11.74
C VAL A 112 -6.45 -10.26 12.92
N VAL A 113 -6.31 -9.61 14.09
CA VAL A 113 -5.73 -10.24 15.29
C VAL A 113 -6.60 -11.40 15.79
N VAL A 114 -7.92 -11.19 15.92
CA VAL A 114 -8.83 -12.22 16.44
C VAL A 114 -8.81 -13.45 15.54
N VAL A 115 -8.93 -13.28 14.22
CA VAL A 115 -8.90 -14.42 13.30
C VAL A 115 -7.54 -15.11 13.33
N PHE A 116 -6.43 -14.35 13.40
CA PHE A 116 -5.09 -14.93 13.53
C PHE A 116 -4.95 -15.81 14.79
N LEU A 117 -5.43 -15.33 15.94
CA LEU A 117 -5.39 -16.08 17.21
C LEU A 117 -6.30 -17.31 17.20
N MET A 118 -7.33 -17.35 16.35
CA MET A 118 -8.21 -18.51 16.20
C MET A 118 -7.65 -19.59 15.27
N MET A 119 -6.59 -19.29 14.51
CA MET A 119 -5.95 -20.22 13.59
C MET A 119 -4.80 -20.97 14.26
N ASP A 120 -4.60 -22.25 13.93
CA ASP A 120 -3.32 -22.91 14.19
C ASP A 120 -2.25 -22.44 13.20
N THR A 121 -1.51 -21.41 13.60
CA THR A 121 -0.47 -20.78 12.78
C THR A 121 0.90 -21.45 12.90
N ALA A 122 1.00 -22.65 13.48
CA ALA A 122 2.25 -23.38 13.56
C ALA A 122 2.82 -23.71 12.17
N GLY A 123 4.09 -23.36 11.96
CA GLY A 123 4.86 -23.55 10.73
C GLY A 123 4.80 -22.35 9.79
N SER A 124 5.94 -21.90 9.29
CA SER A 124 6.02 -20.71 8.43
C SER A 124 5.50 -20.94 7.01
N SER A 125 4.55 -20.12 6.57
CA SER A 125 4.03 -20.11 5.20
C SER A 125 3.66 -18.72 4.71
N ALA A 126 4.36 -18.26 3.67
CA ALA A 126 4.02 -17.02 3.00
C ALA A 126 2.61 -17.13 2.42
N GLY A 127 1.74 -16.17 2.77
CA GLY A 127 0.34 -16.19 2.34
C GLY A 127 -0.56 -17.20 3.05
N MET A 128 -0.10 -17.88 4.11
CA MET A 128 -0.89 -18.84 4.91
C MET A 128 -1.36 -20.09 4.16
N GLY A 129 -0.75 -20.42 3.01
CA GLY A 129 -1.17 -21.55 2.17
C GLY A 129 -1.10 -22.90 2.88
N SER A 130 -0.05 -23.15 3.68
CA SER A 130 0.06 -24.41 4.45
C SER A 130 -0.95 -24.49 5.60
N VAL A 131 -1.30 -23.35 6.19
CA VAL A 131 -2.30 -23.28 7.28
C VAL A 131 -3.69 -23.54 6.73
N SER A 132 -4.01 -22.98 5.55
CA SER A 132 -5.28 -23.24 4.85
C SER A 132 -5.45 -24.71 4.45
N ALA A 133 -4.35 -25.44 4.23
CA ALA A 133 -4.37 -26.83 3.80
C ALA A 133 -4.50 -27.84 4.96
N LYS A 134 -4.42 -27.40 6.23
CA LYS A 134 -4.51 -28.29 7.39
C LYS A 134 -5.87 -28.98 7.48
N ASP A 135 -6.94 -28.19 7.50
CA ASP A 135 -8.33 -28.67 7.60
C ASP A 135 -9.30 -27.64 7.00
N ALA A 136 -10.53 -28.07 6.68
CA ALA A 136 -11.58 -27.20 6.15
C ALA A 136 -11.88 -25.97 7.03
N ARG A 137 -11.83 -26.13 8.36
CA ARG A 137 -11.99 -25.01 9.31
C ARG A 137 -10.87 -23.98 9.17
N HIS A 138 -9.62 -24.42 9.04
CA HIS A 138 -8.47 -23.55 8.89
C HIS A 138 -8.43 -22.87 7.51
N GLY A 139 -8.94 -23.54 6.48
CA GLY A 139 -9.18 -22.93 5.17
C GLY A 139 -10.14 -21.74 5.25
N LEU A 140 -11.30 -21.92 5.91
CA LEU A 140 -12.27 -20.82 6.12
C LEU A 140 -11.67 -19.67 6.94
N LEU A 141 -10.94 -19.98 8.01
CA LEU A 141 -10.29 -18.95 8.83
C LEU A 141 -9.21 -18.18 8.05
N ALA A 142 -8.42 -18.87 7.21
CA ALA A 142 -7.43 -18.23 6.35
C ALA A 142 -8.08 -17.26 5.35
N GLU A 143 -9.25 -17.63 4.82
CA GLU A 143 -10.04 -16.77 3.94
C GLU A 143 -10.57 -15.52 4.66
N TYR A 144 -11.16 -15.69 5.85
CA TYR A 144 -11.60 -14.56 6.69
C TYR A 144 -10.44 -13.65 7.08
N TYR A 145 -9.29 -14.21 7.42
CA TYR A 145 -8.07 -13.46 7.70
C TYR A 145 -7.61 -12.67 6.48
N GLY A 146 -7.66 -13.29 5.30
CA GLY A 146 -7.39 -12.66 4.01
C GLY A 146 -8.32 -11.48 3.72
N ALA A 147 -9.62 -11.67 3.92
CA ALA A 147 -10.65 -10.65 3.72
C ALA A 147 -10.50 -9.47 4.70
N ALA A 148 -10.31 -9.76 6.00
CA ALA A 148 -10.06 -8.74 7.03
C ALA A 148 -8.79 -7.92 6.70
N GLY A 149 -7.74 -8.58 6.22
CA GLY A 149 -6.51 -7.93 5.78
C GLY A 149 -6.64 -7.09 4.51
N ARG A 150 -7.70 -7.28 3.70
CA ARG A 150 -8.00 -6.48 2.49
C ARG A 150 -8.99 -5.35 2.77
N ALA A 151 -9.81 -5.46 3.82
CA ALA A 151 -10.88 -4.53 4.14
C ALA A 151 -10.39 -3.08 4.33
N TYR A 152 -9.34 -2.85 5.11
CA TYR A 152 -8.85 -1.49 5.35
C TYR A 152 -8.19 -0.84 4.11
N PRO A 153 -7.28 -1.51 3.38
CA PRO A 153 -6.77 -0.98 2.13
C PRO A 153 -7.85 -0.67 1.10
N ALA A 154 -8.90 -1.50 1.01
CA ALA A 154 -10.03 -1.26 0.13
C ALA A 154 -10.84 -0.03 0.58
N TYR A 155 -11.13 0.10 1.87
CA TYR A 155 -11.77 1.30 2.43
C TYR A 155 -10.99 2.57 2.06
N VAL A 156 -9.67 2.60 2.33
CA VAL A 156 -8.84 3.77 2.00
C VAL A 156 -8.87 4.06 0.51
N SER A 157 -8.73 3.03 -0.33
CA SER A 157 -8.74 3.17 -1.78
C SER A 157 -10.06 3.75 -2.31
N LEU A 158 -11.19 3.26 -1.80
CA LEU A 158 -12.52 3.74 -2.19
C LEU A 158 -12.78 5.18 -1.75
N VAL A 159 -12.33 5.56 -0.55
CA VAL A 159 -12.43 6.95 -0.06
C VAL A 159 -11.62 7.92 -0.93
N LEU A 160 -10.46 7.49 -1.43
CA LEU A 160 -9.58 8.33 -2.25
C LEU A 160 -10.01 8.41 -3.72
N LEU A 161 -10.67 7.37 -4.23
CA LEU A 161 -10.97 7.22 -5.65
C LEU A 161 -11.67 8.45 -6.28
N PRO A 162 -12.69 9.06 -5.66
CA PRO A 162 -13.32 10.26 -6.21
C PRO A 162 -12.35 11.44 -6.38
N ALA A 163 -11.43 11.64 -5.43
CA ALA A 163 -10.43 12.69 -5.50
C ALA A 163 -9.45 12.45 -6.65
N MET A 164 -9.01 11.21 -6.84
CA MET A 164 -8.12 10.82 -7.93
C MET A 164 -8.79 10.99 -9.30
N VAL A 165 -10.04 10.56 -9.45
CA VAL A 165 -10.82 10.72 -10.70
C VAL A 165 -11.04 12.20 -11.03
N ARG A 166 -11.34 13.05 -10.04
CA ARG A 166 -11.42 14.51 -10.24
C ARG A 166 -10.08 15.07 -10.70
N ALA A 167 -8.97 14.66 -10.09
CA ALA A 167 -7.64 15.11 -10.48
C ALA A 167 -7.29 14.72 -11.94
N CYS A 168 -7.70 13.55 -12.42
CA CYS A 168 -7.53 13.15 -13.83
C CYS A 168 -8.23 14.10 -14.83
N ARG A 169 -9.39 14.62 -14.43
CA ARG A 169 -10.24 15.51 -15.26
C ARG A 169 -9.93 17.00 -15.08
N SER A 170 -9.01 17.34 -14.18
CA SER A 170 -8.66 18.73 -13.88
C SER A 170 -7.65 19.33 -14.88
N THR A 171 -7.34 20.60 -14.67
CA THR A 171 -6.32 21.37 -15.42
C THR A 171 -4.89 21.16 -14.89
N PHE A 172 -4.65 20.18 -14.01
CA PHE A 172 -3.30 19.89 -13.53
C PHE A 172 -2.32 19.55 -14.67
N PRO A 173 -1.00 19.75 -14.46
CA PRO A 173 0.02 19.33 -15.42
C PRO A 173 -0.12 17.85 -15.79
N LEU A 174 0.21 17.50 -17.04
CA LEU A 174 0.03 16.14 -17.58
C LEU A 174 0.61 15.06 -16.67
N LEU A 175 1.81 15.28 -16.10
CA LEU A 175 2.45 14.33 -15.18
C LEU A 175 1.60 14.05 -13.93
N VAL A 176 0.94 15.08 -13.38
CA VAL A 176 0.08 14.94 -12.20
C VAL A 176 -1.23 14.21 -12.57
N ARG A 177 -1.76 14.46 -13.77
CA ARG A 177 -2.96 13.76 -14.28
C ARG A 177 -2.68 12.27 -14.54
N VAL A 178 -1.55 11.95 -15.16
CA VAL A 178 -1.10 10.56 -15.37
C VAL A 178 -0.86 9.87 -14.03
N ALA A 179 -0.25 10.56 -13.07
CA ALA A 179 -0.08 10.03 -11.73
C ALA A 179 -1.41 9.77 -11.01
N ALA A 180 -2.37 10.70 -11.10
CA ALA A 180 -3.71 10.52 -10.55
C ALA A 180 -4.43 9.32 -11.20
N PHE A 181 -4.25 9.12 -12.50
CA PHE A 181 -4.80 7.98 -13.22
C PHE A 181 -4.22 6.66 -12.71
N LEU A 182 -2.90 6.57 -12.57
CA LEU A 182 -2.25 5.38 -12.00
C LEU A 182 -2.73 5.11 -10.58
N LEU A 183 -2.79 6.14 -9.73
CA LEU A 183 -3.31 6.01 -8.37
C LEU A 183 -4.76 5.51 -8.34
N ALA A 184 -5.62 6.03 -9.23
CA ALA A 184 -7.01 5.59 -9.36
C ALA A 184 -7.09 4.13 -9.82
N LEU A 185 -6.27 3.72 -10.79
CA LEU A 185 -6.20 2.34 -11.27
C LEU A 185 -5.77 1.39 -10.14
N GLY A 186 -4.76 1.76 -9.37
CA GLY A 186 -4.34 1.01 -8.17
C GLY A 186 -5.44 0.93 -7.12
N ALA A 187 -6.17 2.03 -6.87
CA ALA A 187 -7.29 2.06 -5.93
C ALA A 187 -8.44 1.14 -6.37
N VAL A 188 -8.77 1.11 -7.65
CA VAL A 188 -9.77 0.18 -8.21
C VAL A 188 -9.32 -1.26 -8.06
N ALA A 189 -8.05 -1.57 -8.35
CA ALA A 189 -7.49 -2.90 -8.18
C ALA A 189 -7.55 -3.39 -6.72
N ILE A 190 -7.20 -2.53 -5.74
CA ILE A 190 -7.34 -2.86 -4.32
C ILE A 190 -8.81 -3.02 -3.93
N GLY A 191 -9.71 -2.15 -4.40
CA GLY A 191 -11.14 -2.29 -4.14
C GLY A 191 -11.70 -3.62 -4.67
N ALA A 192 -11.31 -4.00 -5.89
CA ALA A 192 -11.69 -5.27 -6.50
C ALA A 192 -11.15 -6.50 -5.75
N SER A 193 -10.06 -6.35 -4.96
CA SER A 193 -9.53 -7.44 -4.14
C SER A 193 -10.51 -7.95 -3.08
N LEU A 194 -11.55 -7.19 -2.74
CA LEU A 194 -12.64 -7.65 -1.87
C LEU A 194 -13.44 -8.80 -2.50
N LEU A 195 -13.42 -8.93 -3.83
CA LEU A 195 -14.14 -9.96 -4.58
C LEU A 195 -13.34 -11.26 -4.76
N PHE A 196 -12.10 -11.32 -4.28
CA PHE A 196 -11.27 -12.53 -4.37
C PHE A 196 -11.90 -13.79 -3.74
N PRO A 197 -12.66 -13.72 -2.62
CA PRO A 197 -13.41 -14.87 -2.10
C PRO A 197 -14.35 -15.53 -3.12
N ALA A 198 -14.84 -14.76 -4.10
CA ALA A 198 -15.71 -15.26 -5.15
C ALA A 198 -14.94 -15.82 -6.37
N LEU A 199 -13.60 -15.70 -6.39
CA LEU A 199 -12.78 -16.22 -7.48
C LEU A 199 -12.49 -17.72 -7.27
N PRO A 200 -12.60 -18.54 -8.34
CA PRO A 200 -12.22 -19.94 -8.26
C PRO A 200 -10.71 -20.09 -8.00
N PRO A 201 -10.27 -21.14 -7.26
CA PRO A 201 -8.86 -21.34 -6.91
C PRO A 201 -7.88 -21.41 -8.09
N ALA A 202 -8.37 -21.76 -9.28
CA ALA A 202 -7.58 -21.77 -10.52
C ALA A 202 -7.05 -20.36 -10.90
N LEU A 203 -7.64 -19.29 -10.34
CA LEU A 203 -7.28 -17.91 -10.61
C LEU A 203 -6.39 -17.27 -9.52
N ASN A 204 -5.82 -18.06 -8.60
CA ASN A 204 -4.93 -17.53 -7.55
C ASN A 204 -3.77 -16.67 -8.12
N SER A 205 -3.23 -17.03 -9.28
CA SER A 205 -2.20 -16.24 -9.98
C SER A 205 -2.67 -14.82 -10.35
N VAL A 206 -3.97 -14.64 -10.61
CA VAL A 206 -4.58 -13.34 -10.93
C VAL A 206 -4.58 -12.43 -9.71
N GLU A 207 -4.83 -12.97 -8.51
CA GLU A 207 -4.78 -12.19 -7.27
C GLU A 207 -3.40 -11.56 -7.04
N PHE A 208 -2.33 -12.33 -7.27
CA PHE A 208 -0.96 -11.83 -7.21
C PHE A 208 -0.75 -10.70 -8.22
N VAL A 209 -1.14 -10.91 -9.48
CA VAL A 209 -0.98 -9.88 -10.52
C VAL A 209 -1.74 -8.60 -10.16
N ILE A 210 -2.97 -8.69 -9.68
CA ILE A 210 -3.79 -7.54 -9.28
C ILE A 210 -3.10 -6.78 -8.12
N ASN A 211 -2.68 -7.48 -7.07
CA ASN A 211 -2.06 -6.86 -5.89
C ASN A 211 -0.73 -6.17 -6.23
N TYR A 212 0.16 -6.85 -6.96
CA TYR A 212 1.45 -6.27 -7.35
C TYR A 212 1.30 -5.11 -8.34
N THR A 213 0.36 -5.22 -9.28
CA THR A 213 0.03 -4.12 -10.20
C THR A 213 -0.49 -2.91 -9.43
N ALA A 214 -1.38 -3.11 -8.46
CA ALA A 214 -1.88 -2.03 -7.63
C ALA A 214 -0.74 -1.31 -6.89
N VAL A 215 0.16 -2.09 -6.26
CA VAL A 215 1.35 -1.55 -5.59
C VAL A 215 2.22 -0.73 -6.55
N LEU A 216 2.52 -1.24 -7.74
CA LEU A 216 3.29 -0.52 -8.75
C LEU A 216 2.60 0.77 -9.18
N CYS A 217 1.29 0.74 -9.40
CA CYS A 217 0.49 1.92 -9.72
C CYS A 217 0.60 3.00 -8.63
N PHE A 218 0.52 2.62 -7.34
CA PHE A 218 0.71 3.55 -6.23
C PHE A 218 2.12 4.14 -6.18
N VAL A 219 3.13 3.28 -6.32
CA VAL A 219 4.54 3.66 -6.23
C VAL A 219 4.93 4.60 -7.36
N ILE A 220 4.60 4.23 -8.60
CA ILE A 220 4.88 5.03 -9.80
C ILE A 220 4.07 6.34 -9.75
N GLY A 221 2.78 6.29 -9.39
CA GLY A 221 1.94 7.48 -9.26
C GLY A 221 2.53 8.50 -8.28
N LEU A 222 2.93 8.06 -7.08
CA LEU A 222 3.57 8.93 -6.09
C LEU A 222 4.95 9.45 -6.54
N ALA A 223 5.72 8.63 -7.24
CA ALA A 223 7.00 9.03 -7.81
C ALA A 223 6.81 10.12 -8.88
N LEU A 224 5.83 9.97 -9.78
CA LEU A 224 5.51 10.95 -10.82
C LEU A 224 5.05 12.30 -10.24
N ILE A 225 4.20 12.30 -9.20
CA ILE A 225 3.79 13.54 -8.51
C ILE A 225 5.02 14.29 -7.98
N TRP A 226 6.00 13.55 -7.46
CA TRP A 226 7.23 14.17 -6.98
C TRP A 226 8.10 14.71 -8.10
N VAL A 227 8.29 13.96 -9.20
CA VAL A 227 9.03 14.44 -10.37
C VAL A 227 8.38 15.71 -10.92
N ALA A 228 7.04 15.75 -11.00
CA ALA A 228 6.30 16.94 -11.39
C ALA A 228 6.60 18.13 -10.47
N LYS A 229 6.63 17.92 -9.15
CA LYS A 229 6.96 18.96 -8.16
C LYS A 229 8.40 19.48 -8.29
N LEU A 230 9.35 18.60 -8.60
CA LEU A 230 10.74 19.01 -8.83
C LEU A 230 10.86 19.88 -10.08
N ARG A 231 10.18 19.51 -11.18
CA ARG A 231 10.18 20.28 -12.43
C ARG A 231 9.49 21.63 -12.26
N SER A 232 8.38 21.70 -11.54
CA SER A 232 7.68 22.97 -11.30
C SER A 232 8.49 23.91 -10.39
N GLY A 233 9.18 23.38 -9.38
CA GLY A 233 10.04 24.18 -8.51
C GLY A 233 11.33 24.68 -9.17
N GLN A 234 11.73 24.13 -10.32
CA GLN A 234 12.81 24.65 -11.15
C GLN A 234 12.35 25.78 -12.09
N ASN A 235 11.05 25.86 -12.38
CA ASN A 235 10.45 26.85 -13.27
C ASN A 235 9.91 28.09 -12.55
N GLU A 236 10.01 28.19 -11.22
CA GLU A 236 9.81 29.49 -10.55
C GLU A 236 11.01 30.39 -10.89
N PRO A 237 10.81 31.50 -11.63
CA PRO A 237 11.86 32.48 -11.77
C PRO A 237 12.18 32.98 -10.36
N ARG A 238 13.43 32.77 -9.94
CA ARG A 238 14.01 33.32 -8.72
C ARG A 238 13.68 34.82 -8.71
N GLN A 239 12.64 35.21 -7.98
CA GLN A 239 12.26 36.60 -7.83
C GLN A 239 13.47 37.28 -7.19
N LYS A 240 14.22 38.03 -8.01
CA LYS A 240 15.28 38.91 -7.52
C LYS A 240 14.56 39.92 -6.62
N THR A 241 14.72 39.80 -5.32
CA THR A 241 14.48 40.88 -4.38
C THR A 241 15.44 42.00 -4.72
N SER A 242 15.04 42.83 -5.69
CA SER A 242 15.54 44.17 -5.88
C SER A 242 14.80 45.06 -4.89
N THR A 243 15.42 45.27 -3.74
CA THR A 243 15.16 46.46 -2.94
C THR A 243 16.46 47.24 -2.90
N ALA A 244 16.64 48.06 -3.92
CA ALA A 244 17.38 49.31 -3.79
C ALA A 244 16.42 50.34 -3.21
N LYS A 245 16.78 50.90 -2.06
CA LYS A 245 16.69 52.32 -1.71
C LYS A 245 17.36 52.53 -0.37
#